data_AF-A0A3D5D8J3-F1
#
_entry.id   AF-A0A3D5D8J3-F1
#
_cell.length_a   1.000
_cell.length_b   1.000
_cell.length_c   1.000
_cell.angle_alpha   90.00
_cell.angle_beta   90.00
_cell.angle_gamma   90.00
#
_symmetry.space_group_name_H-M   'P 1'
#
loop_
_entity.id
_entity.type
_entity.pdbx_description
1 polymer ?
#
loop_
_entity_poly.entity_id
_entity_poly.type
_entity_poly.pdbx_seq_one_letter_code
_entity_poly.pdbx_strand_id
1 'polypeptide(L)'
;MVLIAMVTFVDFLGELDGVNLHVPAGLMGVMEFLGNKNVAMFLAALIAMYTLAKQRGWTLEKLGESVNSPLEVAGVIILITGAGGAFGSMIRETGIGDTIREIGVTEGGTAGMLFMAWLLTAVIRAAQGSATVSMITGSGIMAPILHTMTADGSLGCHPIYFCLAIGFGAFPLSWMNDSGFWVVQRMSGFTEKETLKTWTVMLTAIGVAGIIQVMVMATVFPMKPTATAPSDGNQTAKISSIPASASLANHPPPPRPQR
;
A
#
# COMPACT_ATOMS: atom_id res chain seq x y z
N MET A 1 -17.32 0.41 -3.00
CA MET A 1 -17.26 -0.52 -1.86
C MET A 1 -17.99 -1.82 -2.12
N VAL A 2 -19.24 -1.81 -2.60
CA VAL A 2 -20.00 -3.06 -2.90
C VAL A 2 -19.25 -4.00 -3.85
N LEU A 3 -18.68 -3.49 -4.96
CA LEU A 3 -17.91 -4.31 -5.92
C LEU A 3 -16.65 -4.95 -5.29
N ILE A 4 -15.91 -4.19 -4.48
CA ILE A 4 -14.69 -4.67 -3.82
C ILE A 4 -15.06 -5.71 -2.75
N ALA A 5 -16.07 -5.41 -1.92
CA ALA A 5 -16.54 -6.32 -0.87
C ALA A 5 -17.07 -7.64 -1.44
N MET A 6 -17.74 -7.60 -2.59
CA MET A 6 -18.25 -8.78 -3.27
C MET A 6 -17.10 -9.72 -3.70
N VAL A 7 -16.00 -9.18 -4.22
CA VAL A 7 -14.86 -10.01 -4.65
C VAL A 7 -14.03 -10.49 -3.48
N THR A 8 -13.74 -9.64 -2.50
CA THR A 8 -13.07 -10.08 -1.26
C THR A 8 -13.87 -11.18 -0.54
N PHE A 9 -15.20 -11.15 -0.61
CA PHE A 9 -16.06 -12.19 -0.06
C PHE A 9 -15.99 -13.50 -0.86
N VAL A 10 -15.91 -13.42 -2.20
CA VAL A 10 -15.72 -14.60 -3.06
C VAL A 10 -14.35 -15.24 -2.82
N ASP A 11 -13.28 -14.44 -2.71
CA ASP A 11 -11.92 -14.91 -2.42
C ASP A 11 -11.87 -15.57 -1.03
N PHE A 12 -12.47 -14.93 -0.01
CA PHE A 12 -12.58 -15.48 1.34
C PHE A 12 -13.35 -16.81 1.39
N LEU A 13 -14.43 -16.94 0.60
CA LEU A 13 -15.19 -18.20 0.49
C LEU A 13 -14.43 -19.28 -0.28
N GLY A 14 -13.57 -18.91 -1.23
CA GLY A 14 -12.71 -19.84 -1.96
C GLY A 14 -11.55 -20.39 -1.12
N GLU A 15 -11.09 -19.62 -0.13
CA GLU A 15 -10.00 -20.00 0.78
C GLU A 15 -10.48 -20.82 1.99
N LEU A 16 -11.80 -20.88 2.21
CA LEU A 16 -12.42 -21.86 3.10
C LEU A 16 -12.49 -23.23 2.40
N ASP A 17 -11.52 -24.09 2.72
CA ASP A 17 -11.46 -25.50 2.28
C ASP A 17 -12.83 -26.20 2.45
N GLY A 18 -13.55 -26.39 1.33
CA GLY A 18 -14.75 -27.23 1.28
C GLY A 18 -15.96 -26.72 0.51
N VAL A 19 -16.03 -25.45 0.10
CA VAL A 19 -17.16 -24.94 -0.69
C VAL A 19 -16.73 -24.69 -2.13
N ASN A 20 -16.74 -25.75 -2.93
CA ASN A 20 -16.50 -25.69 -4.37
C ASN A 20 -17.72 -25.07 -5.09
N LEU A 21 -17.93 -23.76 -4.89
CA LEU A 21 -18.88 -22.96 -5.64
C LEU A 21 -18.44 -22.99 -7.10
N HIS A 22 -19.12 -23.80 -7.92
CA HIS A 22 -18.94 -23.82 -9.37
C HIS A 22 -19.48 -22.51 -9.96
N VAL A 23 -18.69 -21.44 -9.82
CA VAL A 23 -18.93 -20.19 -10.52
C VAL A 23 -18.50 -20.42 -11.97
N PRO A 24 -19.37 -20.20 -12.96
CA PRO A 24 -18.99 -20.38 -14.36
C PRO A 24 -17.78 -19.49 -14.69
N ALA A 25 -16.76 -20.05 -15.34
CA ALA A 25 -15.46 -19.38 -15.55
C ALA A 25 -15.57 -17.97 -16.17
N GLY A 26 -16.57 -17.73 -17.02
CA GLY A 26 -16.85 -16.40 -17.58
C GLY A 26 -17.38 -15.38 -16.56
N LEU A 27 -18.16 -15.82 -15.58
CA LEU A 27 -18.64 -14.97 -14.49
C LEU A 27 -17.52 -14.68 -13.48
N MET A 28 -16.62 -15.65 -13.26
CA MET A 28 -15.44 -15.46 -12.40
C MET A 28 -14.47 -14.42 -12.99
N GLY A 29 -14.20 -14.47 -14.29
CA GLY A 29 -13.36 -13.45 -14.96
C GLY A 29 -13.98 -12.04 -14.95
N VAL A 30 -15.30 -11.92 -15.09
CA VAL A 30 -16.01 -10.63 -14.97
C VAL A 30 -15.99 -10.13 -13.52
N MET A 31 -16.14 -11.02 -12.54
CA MET A 31 -16.04 -10.67 -11.12
C MET A 31 -14.62 -10.23 -10.77
N GLU A 32 -13.57 -10.95 -11.16
CA GLU A 32 -12.18 -10.55 -10.93
C GLU A 32 -11.85 -9.20 -11.57
N PHE A 33 -12.32 -8.96 -12.79
CA PHE A 33 -12.12 -7.69 -13.49
C PHE A 33 -12.84 -6.52 -12.79
N LEU A 34 -14.12 -6.69 -12.42
CA LEU A 34 -14.89 -5.66 -11.71
C LEU A 34 -14.50 -5.52 -10.23
N GLY A 35 -13.89 -6.55 -9.65
CA GLY A 35 -13.34 -6.59 -8.29
C GLY A 35 -11.97 -5.98 -8.17
N ASN A 36 -11.22 -5.87 -9.27
CA ASN A 36 -9.94 -5.21 -9.28
C ASN A 36 -10.10 -3.79 -8.72
N LYS A 37 -9.38 -3.49 -7.64
CA LYS A 37 -9.46 -2.21 -6.92
C LYS A 37 -9.32 -1.01 -7.86
N ASN A 38 -8.46 -1.09 -8.87
CA ASN A 38 -8.24 0.03 -9.80
C ASN A 38 -9.46 0.25 -10.70
N VAL A 39 -10.01 -0.82 -11.26
CA VAL A 39 -11.21 -0.76 -12.12
C VAL A 39 -12.43 -0.33 -11.32
N ALA A 40 -12.63 -0.91 -10.14
CA ALA A 40 -13.75 -0.59 -9.26
C ALA A 40 -13.73 0.89 -8.82
N MET A 41 -12.56 1.43 -8.47
CA MET A 41 -12.41 2.84 -8.09
C MET A 41 -12.61 3.78 -9.27
N PHE A 42 -12.14 3.41 -10.47
CA PHE A 42 -12.36 4.19 -11.69
C PHE A 42 -13.84 4.28 -12.06
N LEU A 43 -14.55 3.14 -12.08
CA LEU A 43 -15.99 3.10 -12.34
C LEU A 43 -16.78 3.86 -11.27
N ALA A 44 -16.42 3.71 -10.00
CA ALA A 44 -17.06 4.44 -8.90
C ALA A 44 -16.89 5.97 -9.07
N ALA A 45 -15.71 6.43 -9.50
CA ALA A 45 -15.48 7.85 -9.77
C ALA A 45 -16.35 8.37 -10.92
N LEU A 46 -16.46 7.62 -12.02
CA LEU A 46 -17.33 7.98 -13.16
C LEU A 46 -18.81 8.08 -12.73
N ILE A 47 -19.29 7.08 -12.00
CA ILE A 47 -20.67 7.05 -11.51
C ILE A 47 -20.91 8.19 -10.52
N ALA A 48 -19.95 8.49 -9.64
CA ALA A 48 -20.05 9.61 -8.70
C ALA A 48 -20.12 10.96 -9.43
N MET A 49 -19.26 11.19 -10.42
CA MET A 49 -19.28 12.42 -11.25
C MET A 49 -20.61 12.56 -12.01
N TYR A 50 -21.10 11.48 -12.62
CA TYR A 50 -22.39 11.47 -13.32
C TYR A 50 -23.56 11.77 -12.37
N THR A 51 -23.58 11.11 -11.20
CA THR A 51 -24.64 11.29 -10.20
C THR A 51 -24.64 12.70 -9.64
N LEU A 52 -23.46 13.26 -9.35
CA LEU A 52 -23.30 14.63 -8.85
C LEU A 52 -23.77 15.66 -9.89
N ALA A 53 -23.38 15.50 -11.15
CA ALA A 53 -23.82 16.36 -12.25
C ALA A 53 -25.34 16.34 -12.40
N LYS A 54 -25.95 15.16 -12.35
CA LYS A 54 -27.40 14.98 -12.47
C LYS A 54 -28.17 15.55 -11.27
N GLN A 55 -27.71 15.31 -10.04
CA GLN A 55 -28.40 15.81 -8.84
C GLN A 55 -28.31 17.32 -8.67
N ARG A 56 -27.18 17.93 -9.06
CA ARG A 56 -26.96 19.36 -8.94
C ARG A 56 -27.37 20.16 -10.18
N GLY A 57 -27.76 19.48 -11.27
CA GLY A 57 -28.07 20.11 -12.55
C GLY A 57 -26.89 20.91 -13.12
N TRP A 58 -25.66 20.49 -12.83
CA TRP A 58 -24.45 21.22 -13.21
C TRP A 58 -24.12 21.02 -14.68
N THR A 59 -23.63 22.09 -15.33
CA THR A 59 -23.00 22.00 -16.65
C THR A 59 -21.65 21.29 -16.55
N LEU A 60 -21.16 20.78 -17.68
CA LEU A 60 -19.87 20.08 -17.74
C LEU A 60 -18.70 20.95 -17.23
N GLU A 61 -18.80 22.26 -17.44
CA GLU A 61 -17.82 23.27 -17.00
C GLU A 61 -17.75 23.39 -15.47
N LYS A 62 -18.91 23.51 -14.79
CA LYS A 62 -18.98 23.53 -13.32
C LYS A 62 -18.55 22.21 -12.68
N LEU A 63 -18.80 21.10 -13.37
CA LEU A 63 -18.30 19.79 -12.93
C LEU A 63 -16.76 19.74 -13.00
N GLY A 64 -16.18 20.25 -14.10
CA GLY A 64 -14.72 20.36 -14.26
C GLY A 64 -14.07 21.20 -13.17
N GLU A 65 -14.63 22.37 -12.86
CA GLU A 65 -14.14 23.22 -11.77
C GLU A 65 -14.12 22.49 -10.41
N SER A 66 -15.17 21.71 -10.13
CA SER A 66 -15.27 20.95 -8.87
C SER A 66 -14.28 19.79 -8.79
N VAL A 67 -13.90 19.20 -9.93
CA VAL A 67 -12.98 18.07 -10.02
C VAL A 67 -11.51 18.53 -10.08
N ASN A 68 -11.23 19.76 -10.50
CA ASN A 68 -9.87 20.31 -10.57
C ASN A 68 -9.13 20.28 -9.23
N SER A 69 -9.78 20.72 -8.14
CA SER A 69 -9.13 20.76 -6.82
C SER A 69 -8.71 19.36 -6.31
N PRO A 70 -9.57 18.33 -6.35
CA PRO A 70 -9.15 16.95 -6.07
C PRO A 70 -8.06 16.42 -7.00
N LEU A 71 -8.09 16.77 -8.30
CA LEU A 71 -7.09 16.33 -9.26
C LEU A 71 -5.71 16.95 -9.01
N GLU A 72 -5.64 18.21 -8.60
CA GLU A 72 -4.39 18.87 -8.22
C GLU A 72 -3.71 18.15 -7.06
N VAL A 73 -4.48 17.86 -6.01
CA VAL A 73 -3.99 17.09 -4.85
C VAL A 73 -3.54 15.69 -5.28
N ALA A 74 -4.33 14.99 -6.09
CA ALA A 74 -3.98 13.67 -6.61
C ALA A 74 -2.70 13.69 -7.47
N GLY A 75 -2.53 14.72 -8.31
CA GLY A 75 -1.36 14.89 -9.17
C GLY A 75 -0.07 15.03 -8.36
N VAL A 76 -0.08 15.86 -7.31
CA VAL A 76 1.07 16.01 -6.40
C VAL A 76 1.42 14.68 -5.73
N ILE A 77 0.42 13.91 -5.29
CA ILE A 77 0.63 12.60 -4.66
C ILE A 77 1.28 11.60 -5.62
N ILE A 78 0.79 11.55 -6.86
CA ILE A 78 1.33 10.67 -7.91
C ILE A 78 2.79 11.03 -8.20
N LEU A 79 3.10 12.33 -8.34
CA LEU A 79 4.46 12.79 -8.60
C LEU A 79 5.44 12.46 -7.47
N ILE A 80 5.06 12.73 -6.22
CA ILE A 80 5.94 12.44 -5.06
C ILE A 80 6.12 10.94 -4.88
N THR A 81 5.05 10.16 -5.01
CA THR A 81 5.12 8.69 -4.85
C THR A 81 5.93 8.06 -5.98
N GLY A 82 5.75 8.51 -7.22
CA GLY A 82 6.53 8.06 -8.37
C GLY A 82 8.01 8.42 -8.27
N ALA A 83 8.32 9.66 -7.88
CA ALA A 83 9.69 10.12 -7.66
C ALA A 83 10.38 9.35 -6.53
N GLY A 84 9.70 9.14 -5.40
CA GLY A 84 10.27 8.41 -4.28
C GLY A 84 10.39 6.90 -4.54
N GLY A 85 9.49 6.31 -5.34
CA GLY A 85 9.65 4.94 -5.82
C GLY A 85 10.85 4.78 -6.76
N ALA A 86 11.06 5.70 -7.70
CA ALA A 86 12.24 5.71 -8.57
C ALA A 86 13.53 5.93 -7.77
N PHE A 87 13.52 6.84 -6.81
CA PHE A 87 14.65 7.08 -5.90
C PHE A 87 14.98 5.84 -5.05
N GLY A 88 13.96 5.18 -4.48
CA GLY A 88 14.14 3.95 -3.72
C GLY A 88 14.69 2.80 -4.59
N SER A 89 14.23 2.68 -5.83
CA SER A 89 14.81 1.74 -6.81
C SER A 89 16.26 2.07 -7.14
N MET A 90 16.62 3.35 -7.31
CA MET A 90 18.02 3.73 -7.51
C MET A 90 18.89 3.39 -6.28
N ILE A 91 18.40 3.59 -5.05
CA ILE A 91 19.12 3.16 -3.83
C ILE A 91 19.35 1.64 -3.82
N ARG A 92 18.37 0.87 -4.29
CA ARG A 92 18.50 -0.58 -4.43
C ARG A 92 19.58 -0.97 -5.45
N GLU A 93 19.65 -0.28 -6.59
CA GLU A 93 20.62 -0.55 -7.65
C GLU A 93 22.04 -0.05 -7.31
N THR A 94 22.20 0.97 -6.46
CA THR A 94 23.53 1.52 -6.13
C THR A 94 24.34 0.67 -5.15
N GLY A 95 23.78 -0.43 -4.63
CA GLY A 95 24.48 -1.27 -3.65
C GLY A 95 24.73 -0.57 -2.31
N ILE A 96 24.10 0.58 -2.06
CA ILE A 96 24.19 1.28 -0.77
C ILE A 96 23.67 0.42 0.38
N GLY A 97 22.89 -0.63 0.08
CA GLY A 97 22.53 -1.68 1.05
C GLY A 97 23.74 -2.28 1.76
N ASP A 98 24.89 -2.40 1.08
CA ASP A 98 26.14 -2.88 1.65
C ASP A 98 26.83 -1.84 2.57
N THR A 99 26.71 -0.55 2.25
CA THR A 99 27.20 0.53 3.13
C THR A 99 26.29 0.73 4.34
N ILE A 100 24.97 0.63 4.15
CA ILE A 100 23.98 0.62 5.23
C ILE A 100 24.17 -0.62 6.11
N ARG A 101 24.65 -1.74 5.56
CA ARG A 101 25.07 -2.93 6.33
C ARG A 101 26.26 -2.62 7.23
N GLU A 102 27.29 -1.93 6.73
CA GLU A 102 28.47 -1.59 7.53
C GLU A 102 28.14 -0.62 8.69
N ILE A 103 27.21 0.32 8.43
CA ILE A 103 26.67 1.26 9.43
C ILE A 103 25.59 0.61 10.31
N GLY A 104 24.88 -0.40 9.80
CA GLY A 104 23.73 -1.04 10.44
C GLY A 104 24.10 -2.19 11.38
N VAL A 105 25.27 -2.79 11.20
CA VAL A 105 25.86 -3.77 12.12
C VAL A 105 26.37 -3.11 13.41
N THR A 106 26.61 -1.78 13.40
CA THR A 106 26.98 -1.00 14.59
C THR A 106 25.74 -0.53 15.35
N GLU A 107 25.07 -1.46 16.05
CA GLU A 107 24.13 -1.28 17.18
C GLU A 107 22.96 -0.26 17.10
N GLY A 108 22.77 0.50 16.00
CA GLY A 108 21.75 1.55 15.86
C GLY A 108 20.96 1.53 14.54
N GLY A 109 21.27 0.63 13.60
CA GLY A 109 20.75 0.65 12.24
C GLY A 109 19.23 0.58 12.13
N THR A 110 18.60 -0.34 12.85
CA THR A 110 17.13 -0.53 12.78
C THR A 110 16.35 0.62 13.43
N ALA A 111 16.83 1.14 14.57
CA ALA A 111 16.22 2.29 15.23
C ALA A 111 16.33 3.55 14.38
N GLY A 112 17.50 3.78 13.76
CA GLY A 112 17.72 4.87 12.81
C GLY A 112 16.77 4.79 11.62
N MET A 113 16.58 3.61 11.02
CA MET A 113 15.65 3.45 9.89
C MET A 113 14.18 3.63 10.28
N LEU A 114 13.76 3.14 11.45
CA LEU A 114 12.41 3.39 11.96
C LEU A 114 12.16 4.89 12.15
N PHE A 115 13.15 5.61 12.69
CA PHE A 115 13.09 7.06 12.80
C PHE A 115 13.03 7.74 11.42
N MET A 116 13.82 7.27 10.45
CA MET A 116 13.78 7.82 9.09
C MET A 116 12.43 7.58 8.40
N ALA A 117 11.83 6.40 8.58
CA ALA A 117 10.49 6.11 8.06
C ALA A 117 9.43 7.03 8.66
N TRP A 118 9.50 7.26 9.98
CA TRP A 118 8.65 8.20 10.69
C TRP A 118 8.88 9.64 10.22
N LEU A 119 10.13 10.08 10.15
CA LEU A 119 10.51 11.45 9.79
C LEU A 119 10.12 11.79 8.35
N LEU A 120 10.40 10.88 7.41
CA LEU A 120 10.00 11.01 6.02
C LEU A 120 8.48 11.19 5.92
N THR A 121 7.72 10.34 6.62
CA THR A 121 6.26 10.43 6.63
C THR A 121 5.77 11.72 7.28
N ALA A 122 6.41 12.18 8.36
CA ALA A 122 6.09 13.43 9.05
C ALA A 122 6.38 14.67 8.19
N VAL A 123 7.46 14.67 7.41
CA VAL A 123 7.77 15.75 6.46
C VAL A 123 6.73 15.79 5.34
N ILE A 124 6.37 14.63 4.78
CA ILE A 124 5.30 14.55 3.78
C ILE A 124 3.97 15.02 4.38
N ARG A 125 3.66 14.61 5.61
CA ARG A 125 2.46 15.03 6.34
C ARG A 125 2.42 16.55 6.52
N ALA A 126 3.52 17.15 6.94
CA ALA A 126 3.65 18.59 7.11
C ALA A 126 3.44 19.34 5.79
N ALA A 127 3.96 18.82 4.67
CA ALA A 127 3.77 19.45 3.35
C ALA A 127 2.36 19.25 2.79
N GLN A 128 1.83 18.03 2.86
CA GLN A 128 0.66 17.60 2.11
C GLN A 128 -0.65 17.70 2.91
N GLY A 129 -0.63 17.61 4.24
CA GLY A 129 -1.80 17.92 5.06
C GLY A 129 -2.87 16.84 5.15
N SER A 130 -2.67 15.63 4.61
CA SER A 130 -3.54 14.46 4.85
C SER A 130 -2.77 13.27 5.46
N ALA A 131 -3.32 12.71 6.54
CA ALA A 131 -2.72 11.57 7.23
C ALA A 131 -2.64 10.35 6.29
N THR A 132 -3.76 10.00 5.65
CA THR A 132 -3.83 8.83 4.76
C THR A 132 -2.89 8.96 3.57
N VAL A 133 -2.81 10.14 2.98
CA VAL A 133 -1.93 10.37 1.84
C VAL A 133 -0.47 10.28 2.25
N SER A 134 -0.10 10.91 3.37
CA SER A 134 1.27 10.81 3.88
C SER A 134 1.68 9.36 4.19
N MET A 135 0.76 8.54 4.72
CA MET A 135 1.02 7.10 4.94
C MET A 135 1.23 6.35 3.62
N ILE A 136 0.36 6.56 2.63
CA ILE A 136 0.48 5.90 1.32
C ILE A 136 1.80 6.29 0.66
N THR A 137 2.13 7.58 0.62
CA THR A 137 3.38 8.06 0.04
C THR A 137 4.58 7.54 0.83
N GLY A 138 4.61 7.70 2.16
CA GLY A 138 5.69 7.18 3.00
C GLY A 138 5.91 5.68 2.80
N SER A 139 4.85 4.89 2.74
CA SER A 139 4.93 3.45 2.46
C SER A 139 5.47 3.15 1.06
N GLY A 140 5.06 3.90 0.04
CA GLY A 140 5.55 3.72 -1.33
C GLY A 140 7.03 4.03 -1.49
N ILE A 141 7.54 5.03 -0.77
CA ILE A 141 8.97 5.38 -0.78
C ILE A 141 9.79 4.35 0.02
N MET A 142 9.28 3.91 1.17
CA MET A 142 9.99 2.97 2.05
C MET A 142 9.96 1.52 1.54
N ALA A 143 8.96 1.13 0.74
CA ALA A 143 8.79 -0.24 0.26
C ALA A 143 10.05 -0.83 -0.43
N PRO A 144 10.66 -0.20 -1.45
CA PRO A 144 11.85 -0.76 -2.10
C PRO A 144 13.04 -0.89 -1.15
N ILE A 145 13.19 0.05 -0.21
CA ILE A 145 14.28 0.04 0.79
C ILE A 145 14.09 -1.13 1.76
N LEU A 146 12.87 -1.31 2.26
CA LEU A 146 12.52 -2.38 3.19
C LEU A 146 12.64 -3.77 2.54
N HIS A 147 12.29 -3.90 1.26
CA HIS A 147 12.46 -5.15 0.52
C HIS A 147 13.93 -5.58 0.43
N THR A 148 14.84 -4.65 0.12
CA THR A 148 16.29 -4.92 0.09
C THR A 148 16.77 -5.36 1.49
N MET A 149 16.42 -4.61 2.54
CA MET A 149 16.83 -4.95 3.91
C MET A 149 16.27 -6.29 4.42
N THR A 150 15.07 -6.65 3.98
CA THR A 150 14.43 -7.93 4.32
C THR A 150 15.13 -9.09 3.60
N ALA A 151 15.43 -8.94 2.30
CA ALA A 151 16.11 -9.95 1.50
C ALA A 151 17.53 -10.24 2.03
N ASP A 152 18.21 -9.20 2.51
CA ASP A 152 19.60 -9.30 2.99
C ASP A 152 19.71 -9.71 4.47
N GLY A 153 18.57 -9.94 5.17
CA GLY A 153 18.55 -10.33 6.58
C GLY A 153 19.06 -9.26 7.56
N SER A 154 19.29 -8.03 7.08
CA SER A 154 19.72 -6.89 7.89
C SER A 154 18.58 -6.26 8.69
N LEU A 155 17.34 -6.68 8.42
CA LEU A 155 16.16 -6.23 9.14
C LEU A 155 16.16 -6.81 10.57
N GLY A 156 16.59 -5.97 11.53
CA GLY A 156 16.63 -6.32 12.94
C GLY A 156 15.26 -6.54 13.59
N CYS A 157 14.16 -6.17 12.92
CA CYS A 157 12.79 -6.28 13.42
C CYS A 157 11.77 -6.64 12.33
N HIS A 158 10.54 -7.00 12.72
CA HIS A 158 9.44 -7.28 11.80
C HIS A 158 9.02 -6.04 10.97
N PRO A 159 8.69 -6.18 9.67
CA PRO A 159 8.17 -5.09 8.82
C PRO A 159 6.98 -4.32 9.38
N ILE A 160 6.20 -4.94 10.28
CA ILE A 160 5.06 -4.29 10.93
C ILE A 160 5.48 -3.06 11.76
N TYR A 161 6.70 -3.03 12.31
CA TYR A 161 7.20 -1.86 13.03
C TYR A 161 7.42 -0.67 12.12
N PHE A 162 7.81 -0.90 10.86
CA PHE A 162 7.89 0.16 9.85
C PHE A 162 6.50 0.67 9.47
N CYS A 163 5.51 -0.23 9.34
CA CYS A 163 4.12 0.17 9.13
C CYS A 163 3.61 1.06 10.28
N LEU A 164 3.88 0.67 11.53
CA LEU A 164 3.55 1.47 12.71
C LEU A 164 4.30 2.80 12.75
N ALA A 165 5.60 2.82 12.45
CA ALA A 165 6.40 4.04 12.40
C ALA A 165 5.87 5.04 11.36
N ILE A 166 5.49 4.56 10.16
CA ILE A 166 4.85 5.37 9.12
C ILE A 166 3.48 5.86 9.61
N GLY A 167 2.68 4.98 10.23
CA GLY A 167 1.39 5.36 10.81
C GLY A 167 1.51 6.48 11.85
N PHE A 168 2.44 6.34 12.81
CA PHE A 168 2.72 7.38 13.80
C PHE A 168 3.36 8.63 13.20
N GLY A 169 4.10 8.50 12.10
CA GLY A 169 4.67 9.61 11.34
C GLY A 169 3.62 10.44 10.60
N ALA A 170 2.40 9.94 10.43
CA ALA A 170 1.31 10.66 9.77
C ALA A 170 0.51 11.56 10.72
N PHE A 171 0.83 11.65 12.01
CA PHE A 171 0.15 12.53 12.97
C PHE A 171 0.82 13.90 13.19
N PRO A 172 2.16 14.02 13.31
CA PRO A 172 2.82 15.29 13.59
C PRO A 172 2.50 16.41 12.61
N LEU A 173 2.64 17.65 13.09
CA LEU A 173 2.66 18.86 12.26
C LEU A 173 1.39 19.08 11.41
N SER A 174 0.23 18.68 11.92
CA SER A 174 -1.08 19.04 11.35
C SER A 174 -1.34 20.54 11.54
N TRP A 175 -1.34 21.31 10.44
CA TRP A 175 -1.55 22.77 10.44
C TRP A 175 -2.65 23.14 9.43
N MET A 176 -2.70 24.38 8.95
CA MET A 176 -3.81 24.87 8.10
C MET A 176 -3.99 24.11 6.78
N ASN A 177 -3.02 23.31 6.35
CA ASN A 177 -3.15 22.43 5.18
C ASN A 177 -3.95 21.14 5.46
N ASP A 178 -4.32 20.90 6.72
CA ASP A 178 -5.07 19.71 7.15
C ASP A 178 -6.57 20.02 7.30
N SER A 179 -7.41 19.23 6.64
CA SER A 179 -8.87 19.35 6.80
C SER A 179 -9.33 19.02 8.22
N GLY A 180 -8.64 18.10 8.92
CA GLY A 180 -8.93 17.77 10.31
C GLY A 180 -8.73 18.95 11.26
N PHE A 181 -7.73 19.80 11.00
CA PHE A 181 -7.49 21.02 11.76
C PHE A 181 -8.70 21.96 11.72
N TRP A 182 -9.27 22.19 10.52
CA TRP A 182 -10.43 23.07 10.35
C TRP A 182 -11.72 22.51 10.94
N VAL A 183 -11.91 21.19 10.89
CA VAL A 183 -13.08 20.55 11.51
C VAL A 183 -13.05 20.76 13.02
N VAL A 184 -11.91 20.53 13.66
CA VAL A 184 -11.76 20.68 15.12
C VAL A 184 -11.87 22.14 15.55
N GLN A 185 -11.28 23.06 14.78
CA GLN A 185 -11.40 24.50 15.00
C GLN A 185 -12.86 24.95 15.02
N ARG A 186 -13.66 24.49 14.03
CA ARG A 186 -15.10 24.83 13.92
C ARG A 186 -15.96 24.16 14.98
N MET A 187 -15.70 22.90 15.31
CA MET A 187 -16.47 22.18 16.32
C MET A 187 -16.19 22.66 17.74
N SER A 188 -14.97 23.13 18.02
CA SER A 188 -14.56 23.57 19.36
C SER A 188 -14.78 25.07 19.60
N GLY A 189 -15.04 25.86 18.55
CA GLY A 189 -15.15 27.32 18.64
C GLY A 189 -13.82 28.03 18.93
N PHE A 190 -12.69 27.37 18.69
CA PHE A 190 -11.36 27.92 18.94
C PHE A 190 -10.93 28.90 17.85
N THR A 191 -10.06 29.84 18.22
CA THR A 191 -9.31 30.63 17.23
C THR A 191 -8.23 29.78 16.57
N GLU A 192 -7.78 30.15 15.37
CA GLU A 192 -6.72 29.42 14.65
C GLU A 192 -5.45 29.23 15.48
N LYS A 193 -5.07 30.26 16.26
CA LYS A 193 -3.91 30.21 17.16
C LYS A 193 -4.11 29.22 18.31
N GLU A 194 -5.31 29.12 18.86
CA GLU A 194 -5.64 28.18 19.92
C GLU A 194 -5.70 26.75 19.38
N THR A 195 -6.26 26.55 18.18
CA THR A 195 -6.24 25.24 17.52
C THR A 195 -4.80 24.80 17.24
N LEU A 196 -3.92 25.66 16.73
CA LEU A 196 -2.51 25.31 16.55
C LEU A 196 -1.83 24.91 17.86
N LYS A 197 -2.10 25.63 18.95
CA LYS A 197 -1.51 25.33 20.27
C LYS A 197 -2.05 24.06 20.93
N THR A 198 -3.25 23.62 20.56
CA THR A 198 -3.91 22.47 21.18
C THR A 198 -3.84 21.25 20.27
N TRP A 199 -4.47 21.32 19.10
CA TRP A 199 -4.58 20.25 18.12
C TRP A 199 -3.23 19.82 17.57
N THR A 200 -2.43 20.75 17.04
CA THR A 200 -1.13 20.42 16.42
C THR A 200 -0.16 19.89 17.45
N VAL A 201 -0.13 20.47 18.65
CA VAL A 201 0.74 20.03 19.76
C VAL A 201 0.32 18.64 20.23
N MET A 202 -0.97 18.39 20.42
CA MET A 202 -1.49 17.09 20.82
C MET A 202 -1.16 16.00 19.80
N LEU A 203 -1.42 16.25 18.50
CA LEU A 203 -1.10 15.29 17.44
C LEU A 203 0.40 15.04 17.29
N THR A 204 1.20 16.08 17.43
CA THR A 204 2.66 15.94 17.43
C THR A 204 3.14 15.13 18.63
N ALA A 205 2.56 15.35 19.81
CA ALA A 205 2.86 14.54 20.99
C ALA A 205 2.49 13.06 20.79
N ILE A 206 1.34 12.77 20.17
CA ILE A 206 0.94 11.40 19.83
C ILE A 206 1.92 10.77 18.83
N GLY A 207 2.33 11.49 17.78
CA GLY A 207 3.28 10.98 16.80
C GLY A 207 4.68 10.72 17.40
N VAL A 208 5.14 11.60 18.29
CA VAL A 208 6.42 11.45 19.00
C VAL A 208 6.36 10.31 20.03
N ALA A 209 5.30 10.23 20.83
CA ALA A 209 5.08 9.12 21.75
C ALA A 209 4.99 7.78 21.01
N GLY A 210 4.33 7.78 19.85
CA GLY A 210 4.18 6.62 18.99
C GLY A 210 5.51 6.08 18.47
N ILE A 211 6.41 6.94 17.96
CA ILE A 211 7.73 6.47 17.51
C ILE A 211 8.59 5.95 18.66
N ILE A 212 8.52 6.58 19.83
CA ILE A 212 9.21 6.08 21.04
C ILE A 212 8.67 4.70 21.40
N GLN A 213 7.34 4.51 21.41
CA GLN A 213 6.72 3.23 21.68
C GLN A 213 7.11 2.16 20.65
N VAL A 214 7.15 2.51 19.36
CA VAL A 214 7.60 1.61 18.29
C VAL A 214 9.05 1.22 18.45
N MET A 215 9.95 2.15 18.80
CA MET A 215 11.36 1.85 19.06
C MET A 215 11.54 0.93 20.27
N VAL A 216 10.78 1.16 21.35
CA VAL A 216 10.80 0.30 22.53
C VAL A 216 10.28 -1.10 22.19
N MET A 217 9.16 -1.21 21.47
CA MET A 217 8.65 -2.52 21.07
C MET A 217 9.55 -3.24 20.07
N ALA A 218 10.17 -2.53 19.12
CA ALA A 218 11.10 -3.12 18.17
C ALA A 218 12.37 -3.65 18.84
N THR A 219 12.81 -3.02 19.94
CA THR A 219 13.98 -3.48 20.71
C THR A 219 13.64 -4.62 21.67
N VAL A 220 12.48 -4.58 22.34
CA VAL A 220 12.06 -5.61 23.30
C VAL A 220 11.51 -6.86 22.61
N PHE A 221 10.74 -6.70 21.53
CA PHE A 221 10.10 -7.77 20.77
C PHE A 221 10.38 -7.64 19.27
N PRO A 222 11.62 -7.84 18.81
CA PRO A 222 11.96 -7.66 17.40
C PRO A 222 11.14 -8.55 16.44
N MET A 223 10.54 -9.65 16.92
CA MET A 223 9.68 -10.57 16.14
C MET A 223 10.23 -10.80 14.72
N LYS A 224 11.51 -11.14 14.62
CA LYS A 224 12.18 -11.30 13.32
C LYS A 224 11.34 -12.24 12.46
N PRO A 225 11.03 -11.88 11.20
CA PRO A 225 10.33 -12.79 10.31
C PRO A 225 11.12 -14.10 10.26
N THR A 226 10.48 -15.22 10.59
CA THR A 226 11.07 -16.54 10.35
C THR A 226 11.42 -16.54 8.87
N ALA A 227 12.70 -16.70 8.54
CA ALA A 227 13.13 -16.80 7.16
C ALA A 227 12.27 -17.87 6.49
N THR A 228 11.34 -17.45 5.64
CA THR A 228 10.76 -18.37 4.68
C THR A 228 11.95 -18.89 3.91
N ALA A 229 12.15 -20.20 3.93
CA ALA A 229 13.18 -20.88 3.16
C ALA A 229 13.28 -20.23 1.77
N PRO A 230 14.50 -20.08 1.21
CA PRO A 230 14.67 -19.45 -0.09
C PRO A 230 13.60 -20.01 -1.01
N SER A 231 12.76 -19.15 -1.57
CA SER A 231 11.82 -19.58 -2.59
C SER A 231 12.69 -20.14 -3.69
N ASP A 232 12.83 -21.46 -3.73
CA ASP A 232 13.54 -22.17 -4.77
C ASP A 232 13.03 -21.58 -6.08
N GLY A 233 13.90 -20.85 -6.79
CA GLY A 233 13.68 -20.34 -8.13
C GLY A 233 13.55 -21.47 -9.17
N ASN A 234 12.91 -22.57 -8.78
CA ASN A 234 12.83 -23.83 -9.50
C ASN A 234 11.38 -24.38 -9.59
N GLN A 235 10.38 -23.71 -9.00
CA GLN A 235 8.97 -24.09 -9.23
C GLN A 235 8.42 -23.59 -10.57
N THR A 236 9.04 -22.58 -11.20
CA THR A 236 8.71 -22.18 -12.59
C THR A 236 9.41 -23.05 -13.66
N ALA A 237 10.39 -23.87 -13.30
CA ALA A 237 11.10 -24.74 -14.25
C ALA A 237 10.53 -26.16 -14.37
N LYS A 238 9.76 -26.65 -13.38
CA LYS A 238 9.20 -28.01 -13.42
C LYS A 238 7.95 -28.20 -14.29
N ILE A 239 7.37 -27.12 -14.83
CA ILE A 239 6.25 -27.22 -15.78
C ILE A 239 6.75 -27.29 -17.25
N SER A 240 8.05 -27.07 -17.50
CA SER A 240 8.62 -27.05 -18.86
C SER A 240 9.33 -28.34 -19.29
N SER A 241 9.41 -29.38 -18.45
CA SER A 241 10.07 -30.64 -18.81
C SER A 241 9.09 -31.82 -18.83
N ILE A 242 8.05 -31.73 -19.66
CA ILE A 242 7.50 -32.94 -20.27
C ILE A 242 8.41 -33.26 -21.46
N PRO A 243 9.18 -34.36 -21.46
CA PRO A 243 9.93 -34.76 -22.64
C PRO A 243 8.96 -35.01 -23.79
N ALA A 244 9.15 -34.31 -24.90
CA ALA A 244 8.35 -34.37 -26.12
C ALA A 244 8.49 -35.70 -26.91
N SER A 245 8.64 -36.83 -26.21
CA SER A 245 8.80 -38.17 -26.80
C SER A 245 7.79 -39.21 -26.29
N ALA A 246 6.80 -38.82 -25.47
CA ALA A 246 5.82 -39.76 -24.89
C ALA A 246 4.38 -39.62 -25.42
N SER A 247 4.17 -39.01 -26.59
CA SER A 247 2.82 -38.77 -27.16
C SER A 247 2.52 -39.57 -28.45
N LEU A 248 3.25 -40.64 -28.75
CA LEU A 248 3.08 -41.40 -30.01
C LEU A 248 3.08 -42.93 -29.88
N ALA A 249 2.73 -43.49 -28.72
CA ALA A 249 2.56 -44.94 -28.59
C ALA A 249 1.49 -45.29 -27.55
N ASN A 250 0.23 -45.38 -27.99
CA ASN A 250 -0.84 -46.27 -27.49
C ASN A 250 -2.22 -45.65 -27.71
N HIS A 251 -2.70 -45.69 -28.96
CA HIS A 251 -4.13 -45.74 -29.22
C HIS A 251 -4.39 -46.88 -30.21
N PRO A 252 -5.09 -47.96 -29.81
CA PRO A 252 -5.57 -48.95 -30.77
C PRO A 252 -6.65 -48.30 -31.66
N PRO A 253 -6.67 -48.59 -32.98
CA PRO A 253 -7.63 -47.98 -33.89
C PRO A 253 -9.06 -48.50 -33.64
N PRO A 254 -10.11 -47.68 -33.82
CA PRO A 254 -11.49 -48.12 -33.69
C PRO A 254 -11.89 -49.09 -34.83
N PRO A 255 -12.80 -50.05 -34.56
CA PRO A 255 -13.22 -51.03 -35.56
C PRO A 255 -14.05 -50.37 -36.68
N ARG A 256 -13.73 -50.68 -37.94
CA ARG A 256 -14.49 -50.20 -39.11
C ARG A 256 -15.83 -50.93 -39.24
N PRO A 257 -16.92 -50.22 -39.62
CA PRO A 257 -18.15 -50.87 -40.03
C PRO A 257 -17.99 -51.56 -41.40
N GLN A 258 -18.52 -52.79 -41.48
CA GLN A 258 -18.55 -53.61 -42.70
C GLN A 258 -19.44 -52.98 -43.77
N ARG A 259 -18.91 -52.84 -44.98
CA ARG A 259 -19.62 -52.97 -46.25
C ARG A 259 -18.67 -53.59 -47.28
#